data_AF-A0A8T0EJ26-F1
#
_entry.id   AF-A0A8T0EJ26-F1
#
_cell.length_a   1.000
_cell.length_b   1.000
_cell.length_c   1.000
_cell.angle_alpha   90.00
_cell.angle_beta   90.00
_cell.angle_gamma   90.00
#
_symmetry.space_group_name_H-M   'P 1'
#
loop_
_entity.id
_entity.type
_entity.pdbx_description
1 polymer ?
#
loop_
_entity_poly.entity_id
_entity_poly.type
_entity_poly.pdbx_seq_one_letter_code
_entity_poly.pdbx_strand_id
1 'polypeptide(L)'
;MDNTRWCLQLWPKNHPNGIHIEFYLVREADKNEPGPIRVAFELSFLDSYGIQLVKKVKEASFQKGDTKGFAEFLEQTEVKNPRTEYLPEKNQLLVGR
;
A
#
# COMPACT_ATOMS: atom_id res chain seq x y z
N MET A 1 18.09 -1.77 11.48
CA MET A 1 16.73 -2.20 11.05
C MET A 1 16.71 -3.67 10.67
N ASP A 2 17.78 -4.42 10.99
CA ASP A 2 18.24 -5.56 10.19
C ASP A 2 17.48 -6.88 10.41
N ASN A 3 16.31 -6.83 11.02
CA ASN A 3 15.43 -7.99 11.19
C ASN A 3 13.93 -7.63 11.16
N THR A 4 13.56 -6.37 10.93
CA THR A 4 12.15 -5.99 10.86
C THR A 4 11.61 -6.31 9.48
N ARG A 5 10.64 -7.22 9.42
CA ARG A 5 9.95 -7.57 8.18
C ARG A 5 8.75 -6.66 7.97
N TRP A 6 8.57 -6.26 6.73
CA TRP A 6 7.49 -5.40 6.29
C TRP A 6 6.77 -6.07 5.14
N CYS A 7 5.46 -5.95 5.11
CA CYS A 7 4.67 -6.34 3.95
C CYS A 7 3.67 -5.24 3.59
N LEU A 8 3.23 -5.30 2.34
CA LEU A 8 2.23 -4.41 1.79
C LEU A 8 0.88 -5.12 1.77
N GLN A 9 -0.15 -4.36 2.11
CA GLN A 9 -1.51 -4.86 2.22
C GLN A 9 -2.43 -3.97 1.38
N LEU A 10 -3.10 -4.59 0.41
CA LEU A 10 -3.94 -3.90 -0.55
C LEU A 10 -5.25 -4.68 -0.75
N TRP A 11 -6.39 -3.99 -0.65
CA TRP A 11 -7.69 -4.57 -1.00
C TRP A 11 -8.71 -3.47 -1.33
N PRO A 12 -9.72 -3.76 -2.16
CA PRO A 12 -10.88 -2.89 -2.29
C PRO A 12 -11.77 -2.97 -1.04
N LYS A 13 -12.34 -1.85 -0.62
CA LYS A 13 -13.34 -1.78 0.45
C LYS A 13 -14.42 -0.75 0.14
N ASN A 14 -15.65 -1.08 0.54
CA ASN A 14 -16.78 -0.16 0.43
C ASN A 14 -16.73 0.87 1.55
N HIS A 15 -16.77 2.15 1.18
CA HIS A 15 -16.93 3.29 2.06
C HIS A 15 -18.22 4.05 1.70
N PRO A 16 -18.75 4.93 2.57
CA PRO A 16 -19.97 5.70 2.28
C PRO A 16 -19.90 6.54 1.00
N ASN A 17 -18.69 6.93 0.59
CA ASN A 17 -18.42 7.73 -0.61
C ASN A 17 -18.00 6.90 -1.84
N GLY A 18 -17.98 5.57 -1.76
CA GLY A 18 -17.64 4.69 -2.89
C GLY A 18 -16.68 3.56 -2.52
N ILE A 19 -16.33 2.75 -3.52
CA ILE A 19 -15.36 1.67 -3.34
C ILE A 19 -13.97 2.25 -3.51
N HIS A 20 -13.16 2.16 -2.46
CA HIS A 20 -11.78 2.60 -2.49
C HIS A 20 -10.84 1.42 -2.38
N ILE A 21 -9.69 1.52 -3.02
CA ILE A 21 -8.54 0.69 -2.70
C ILE A 21 -7.95 1.22 -1.40
N GLU A 22 -7.90 0.38 -0.38
CA GLU A 22 -7.12 0.66 0.82
C GLU A 22 -5.69 0.18 0.62
N PHE A 23 -4.70 0.95 1.09
CA PHE A 23 -3.29 0.60 0.95
C PHE A 23 -2.53 0.86 2.26
N TYR A 24 -1.93 -0.19 2.80
CA TYR A 24 -1.24 -0.18 4.09
C TYR A 24 0.16 -0.78 4.01
N LEU A 25 1.06 -0.20 4.79
CA LEU A 25 2.32 -0.80 5.20
C LEU A 25 2.07 -1.55 6.52
N VAL A 26 2.61 -2.76 6.63
CA VAL A 26 2.46 -3.62 7.81
C VAL A 26 3.82 -3.97 8.36
N ARG A 27 4.01 -3.80 9.67
CA ARG A 27 5.16 -4.35 10.37
C ARG A 27 4.82 -5.77 10.82
N GLU A 28 5.49 -6.77 10.27
CA GLU A 28 5.23 -8.16 10.65
C GLU A 28 5.64 -8.43 12.10
N ALA A 29 5.00 -9.43 12.72
CA ALA A 29 5.39 -9.90 14.03
C ALA A 29 6.70 -10.71 13.92
N ASP A 30 7.77 -10.21 14.55
CA ASP A 30 9.05 -10.90 14.68
C ASP A 30 9.28 -11.41 16.12
N LYS A 31 10.05 -12.49 16.25
CA LYS A 31 10.40 -13.11 17.56
C LYS A 31 11.34 -12.24 18.41
N ASN A 32 12.04 -11.28 17.78
CA ASN A 32 12.98 -10.39 18.46
C ASN A 32 12.29 -9.09 18.86
N GLU A 33 12.60 -8.49 20.00
CA GLU A 33 11.92 -7.27 20.48
C GLU A 33 12.69 -5.97 20.20
N PRO A 34 12.46 -5.30 19.06
CA PRO A 34 12.49 -3.86 19.01
C PRO A 34 11.12 -3.30 19.42
N GLY A 35 11.12 -2.29 20.27
CA GLY A 35 9.94 -1.52 20.64
C GLY A 35 9.29 -0.79 19.45
N PRO A 36 8.47 0.24 19.71
CA PRO A 36 7.82 1.01 18.65
C PRO A 36 8.86 1.63 17.71
N ILE A 37 8.66 1.52 16.39
CA ILE A 37 9.55 2.14 15.38
C ILE A 37 8.78 3.25 14.67
N ARG A 38 9.36 4.45 14.63
CA ARG A 38 8.83 5.57 13.85
C ARG A 38 9.39 5.48 12.43
N VAL A 39 8.50 5.47 11.44
CA VAL A 39 8.84 5.33 10.03
C VAL A 39 8.13 6.41 9.23
N ALA A 40 8.89 7.17 8.45
CA ALA A 40 8.38 7.96 7.34
C ALA A 40 8.38 7.07 6.09
N PHE A 41 7.22 6.90 5.46
CA PHE A 41 7.05 6.01 4.32
C PHE A 41 6.19 6.65 3.23
N GLU A 42 6.42 6.21 2.00
CA GLU A 42 5.62 6.53 0.82
C GLU A 42 4.95 5.26 0.31
N LEU A 43 3.65 5.34 0.01
CA LEU A 43 2.92 4.32 -0.73
C LEU A 43 2.55 4.88 -2.09
N SER A 44 2.90 4.14 -3.14
CA SER A 44 2.77 4.58 -4.52
C SER A 44 2.28 3.45 -5.43
N PHE A 45 1.43 3.78 -6.40
CA PHE A 45 1.17 2.92 -7.55
C PHE A 45 2.03 3.37 -8.71
N LEU A 46 2.63 2.40 -9.37
CA LEU A 46 3.50 2.60 -10.52
C LEU A 46 2.83 2.04 -11.76
N ASP A 47 3.06 2.66 -12.90
CA ASP A 47 2.74 2.07 -14.19
C ASP A 47 3.74 0.94 -14.53
N SER A 48 3.61 0.34 -15.72
CA SER A 48 4.52 -0.71 -16.19
C SER A 48 5.95 -0.24 -16.46
N TYR A 49 6.18 1.07 -16.57
CA TYR A 49 7.48 1.70 -16.77
C TYR A 49 8.12 2.13 -15.45
N GLY A 50 7.45 1.92 -14.32
CA GLY A 50 7.89 2.35 -12.99
C GLY A 50 7.62 3.84 -12.71
N ILE A 51 6.85 4.52 -13.57
CA ILE A 51 6.43 5.90 -13.37
C ILE A 51 5.33 5.93 -12.31
N GLN A 52 5.46 6.86 -11.38
CA GLN A 52 4.57 6.99 -10.25
C GLN A 52 3.24 7.66 -10.65
N LEU A 53 2.15 6.90 -10.61
CA LEU A 53 0.80 7.35 -10.97
C LEU A 53 0.12 8.12 -9.84
N VAL A 54 0.19 7.58 -8.62
CA VAL A 54 -0.30 8.21 -7.40
C VAL A 54 0.65 7.91 -6.26
N LYS A 55 0.80 8.87 -5.34
CA LYS A 55 1.51 8.67 -4.08
C LYS A 55 0.78 9.29 -2.91
N LYS A 56 0.98 8.70 -1.74
CA LYS A 56 0.68 9.33 -0.45
C LYS A 56 1.81 9.05 0.52
N VAL A 57 2.26 10.10 1.21
CA VAL A 57 3.33 10.04 2.20
C VAL A 57 2.71 10.08 3.59
N LYS A 58 3.26 9.30 4.52
CA LYS A 58 2.83 9.28 5.91
C LYS A 58 4.02 9.04 6.82
N GLU A 59 3.95 9.60 8.01
CA GLU A 59 4.85 9.26 9.10
C GLU A 59 4.02 8.66 10.24
N ALA A 60 4.45 7.51 10.75
CA ALA A 60 3.74 6.83 11.84
C ALA A 60 4.68 5.98 12.70
N SER A 61 4.26 5.77 13.94
CA SER A 61 4.87 4.77 14.82
C SER A 61 4.17 3.43 14.64
N PHE A 62 4.94 2.36 14.46
CA PHE A 62 4.46 1.00 14.29
C PHE A 62 4.82 0.15 15.50
N GLN A 63 3.79 -0.43 16.11
CA GLN A 63 3.95 -1.59 16.98
C GLN A 63 4.18 -2.86 16.14
N LYS A 64 4.56 -3.96 16.77
CA LYS A 64 4.60 -5.26 16.09
C LYS A 64 3.21 -5.69 15.66
N GLY A 65 3.10 -6.23 14.44
CA GLY A 65 1.81 -6.63 13.86
C GLY A 65 0.90 -5.47 13.50
N ASP A 66 1.38 -4.22 13.64
CA ASP A 66 0.59 -3.03 13.37
C ASP A 66 0.59 -2.68 11.88
N THR A 67 -0.47 -2.00 11.46
CA THR A 67 -0.64 -1.52 10.09
C THR A 67 -0.87 -0.01 10.10
N LYS A 68 -0.29 0.69 9.12
CA LYS A 68 -0.54 2.12 8.90
C LYS A 68 -0.56 2.39 7.41
N GLY A 69 -1.48 3.27 7.00
CA GLY A 69 -1.70 3.55 5.60
C GLY A 69 -2.92 4.42 5.41
N PHE A 70 -3.64 4.17 4.32
CA PHE A 70 -4.76 4.99 3.84
C PHE A 70 -5.94 4.08 3.50
N ALA A 71 -7.05 4.27 4.22
CA ALA A 71 -8.31 3.57 3.96
C ALA A 71 -8.95 3.99 2.63
N GLU A 72 -8.71 5.23 2.22
CA GLU A 72 -9.16 5.78 0.94
C GLU A 72 -7.92 6.17 0.14
N PHE A 73 -7.12 5.19 -0.29
CA PHE A 73 -5.88 5.47 -1.05
C PHE A 73 -6.20 5.95 -2.47
N LEU A 74 -7.02 5.19 -3.19
CA LEU A 74 -7.42 5.49 -4.57
C LEU A 74 -8.86 5.02 -4.79
N GLU A 75 -9.67 5.76 -5.52
CA GLU A 75 -11.03 5.32 -5.84
C GLU A 75 -10.97 4.17 -6.87
N GLN A 76 -11.78 3.13 -6.69
CA GLN A 76 -11.76 1.97 -7.60
C GLN A 76 -12.16 2.34 -9.03
N THR A 77 -13.00 3.36 -9.20
CA THR A 77 -13.39 3.88 -10.52
C THR A 77 -12.20 4.46 -11.29
N GLU A 78 -11.23 5.08 -10.59
CA GLU A 78 -9.99 5.58 -11.19
C GLU A 78 -9.09 4.43 -11.65
N VAL A 79 -9.04 3.31 -10.92
CA VAL A 79 -8.29 2.10 -11.31
C VAL A 79 -8.91 1.41 -12.52
N LYS A 80 -10.25 1.38 -12.61
CA LYS A 80 -11.00 0.69 -13.67
C LYS A 80 -11.17 1.54 -14.93
N ASN A 81 -10.76 2.80 -14.90
CA ASN A 81 -10.88 3.68 -16.04
C ASN A 81 -9.89 3.22 -17.13
N PRO A 82 -10.33 2.80 -18.33
CA PRO A 82 -9.43 2.34 -19.39
C PRO A 82 -8.50 3.46 -19.91
N ARG A 83 -8.68 4.71 -19.48
CA ARG A 83 -7.77 5.83 -19.75
C ARG A 83 -6.67 5.99 -18.72
N THR A 84 -6.68 5.22 -17.63
CA THR A 84 -5.66 5.28 -16.59
C THR A 84 -4.72 4.09 -16.71
N GLU A 85 -3.43 4.34 -16.51
CA GLU A 85 -2.35 3.37 -16.71
C GLU A 85 -2.22 2.38 -15.52
N TYR A 86 -3.24 2.31 -14.63
CA TYR A 86 -3.21 1.49 -13.42
C TYR A 86 -3.31 -0.01 -13.70
N LEU A 87 -3.82 -0.42 -14.86
CA LEU A 87 -3.97 -1.82 -15.24
C LEU A 87 -3.20 -2.07 -16.54
N PRO A 88 -2.16 -2.93 -16.53
CA PRO A 88 -1.59 -3.40 -17.79
C PRO A 88 -2.69 -4.13 -18.57
N GLU A 89 -2.69 -4.01 -19.90
CA GLU A 89 -3.79 -4.45 -20.79
C GLU A 89 -4.22 -5.93 -20.62
N LYS A 90 -3.49 -6.75 -19.86
CA LYS A 90 -3.91 -8.09 -19.43
C LYS A 90 -3.35 -8.42 -18.03
N ASN A 91 -4.26 -8.71 -17.09
CA ASN A 91 -4.11 -9.43 -15.81
C ASN A 91 -2.72 -10.00 -15.46
N GLN A 92 -1.73 -9.14 -15.21
CA GLN A 92 -0.46 -9.54 -14.62
C GLN A 92 -0.15 -8.61 -13.46
N LEU A 93 -0.80 -8.86 -12.33
CA LEU A 93 -0.30 -8.37 -11.05
C LEU A 93 1.00 -9.13 -10.75
N LEU A 94 2.13 -8.54 -11.11
CA LEU A 94 3.45 -9.01 -10.69
C LEU A 94 3.60 -8.72 -9.20
N VAL A 95 3.26 -9.70 -8.37
CA VAL A 95 3.73 -9.75 -6.99
C VAL A 95 5.17 -10.26 -7.07
N GLY A 96 6.14 -9.35 -6.89
CA GLY A 96 7.56 -9.70 -6.80
C GLY A 96 7.78 -10.74 -5.71
N ARG A 97 8.51 -11.82 -6.07
CA ARG A 97 8.96 -12.87 -5.17
C ARG A 97 10.12 -12.40 -4.29
#